data_AF-A0A2D9LCS3-F1
#
_entry.id   AF-A0A2D9LCS3-F1
#
_cell.length_a   1.000
_cell.length_b   1.000
_cell.length_c   1.000
_cell.angle_alpha   90.00
_cell.angle_beta   90.00
_cell.angle_gamma   90.00
#
_symmetry.space_group_name_H-M   'P 1'
#
loop_
_entity.id
_entity.type
_entity.pdbx_description
1 polymer ?
#
loop_
_entity_poly.entity_id
_entity_poly.type
_entity_poly.pdbx_seq_one_letter_code
_entity_poly.pdbx_strand_id
1 'polypeptide(L)'
;MPLTKTRPARAKRIPAVEVLEPRARDRWTRTRNGDPRGYIDADRLKELWIHTGTACNLACPFCLEGSHPGDGRIPGMKLLDVKPFIHEAIDMGVEQFSFTGGEPFVIRDFVNILDYAS
;
A
#
# COMPACT_ATOMS: atom_id res chain seq x y z
N MET A 1 33.76 20.93 -23.50
CA MET A 1 34.25 20.74 -22.12
C MET A 1 33.17 20.02 -21.34
N PRO A 2 33.33 18.74 -20.96
CA PRO A 2 32.34 18.05 -20.15
C PRO A 2 32.45 18.53 -18.71
N LEU A 3 31.36 19.07 -18.17
CA LEU A 3 31.23 19.45 -16.77
C LEU A 3 30.96 18.19 -15.93
N THR A 4 31.99 17.46 -15.56
CA THR A 4 31.94 16.48 -14.47
C THR A 4 31.76 17.23 -13.15
N LYS A 5 30.51 17.51 -12.77
CA LYS A 5 30.17 17.91 -11.41
C LYS A 5 30.33 16.70 -10.50
N THR A 6 31.42 16.68 -9.73
CA THR A 6 31.65 15.77 -8.61
C THR A 6 30.48 15.85 -7.64
N ARG A 7 29.83 14.71 -7.38
CA ARG A 7 28.76 14.59 -6.37
C ARG A 7 29.30 15.03 -5.01
N PRO A 8 28.64 15.96 -4.30
CA PRO A 8 29.10 16.37 -2.98
C PRO A 8 29.08 15.17 -2.02
N ALA A 9 30.06 15.16 -1.11
CA ALA A 9 30.24 14.14 -0.09
C ALA A 9 28.90 13.89 0.62
N ARG A 10 28.46 12.63 0.56
CA ARG A 10 27.15 12.16 1.02
C ARG A 10 26.98 12.53 2.50
N ALA A 11 26.28 13.63 2.78
CA ALA A 11 25.91 14.07 4.12
C ALA A 11 25.25 12.92 4.90
N LYS A 12 25.60 12.81 6.18
CA LYS A 12 25.21 11.79 7.19
C LYS A 12 24.03 10.93 6.73
N ARG A 13 24.32 9.76 6.18
CA ARG A 13 23.30 8.74 5.91
C ARG A 13 22.80 8.23 7.26
N ILE A 14 21.48 8.13 7.41
CA ILE A 14 20.90 7.28 8.45
C ILE A 14 21.45 5.86 8.21
N PRO A 15 22.15 5.25 9.18
CA PRO A 15 22.65 3.91 9.01
C PRO A 15 21.46 2.97 8.82
N ALA A 16 21.45 2.24 7.70
CA ALA A 16 20.51 1.16 7.51
C ALA A 16 20.91 0.04 8.49
N VAL A 17 20.09 -0.18 9.51
CA VAL A 17 20.28 -1.28 10.46
C VAL A 17 19.50 -2.46 9.92
N GLU A 18 20.16 -3.61 9.76
CA GLU A 18 19.51 -4.84 9.32
C GLU A 18 18.53 -5.29 10.41
N VAL A 19 17.23 -5.13 10.15
CA VAL A 19 16.17 -5.51 11.09
C VAL A 19 15.92 -7.01 10.93
N LEU A 20 16.73 -7.81 11.61
CA LEU A 20 16.77 -9.27 11.49
C LEU A 20 15.66 -10.01 12.27
N GLU A 21 14.90 -9.35 13.13
CA GLU A 21 13.90 -10.05 13.95
C GLU A 21 12.52 -10.09 13.28
N PRO A 22 11.82 -11.24 13.30
CA PRO A 22 10.40 -11.29 13.00
C PRO A 22 9.64 -10.28 13.86
N ARG A 23 8.60 -9.64 13.31
CA ARG A 23 7.69 -8.77 14.08
C ARG A 23 7.13 -9.59 15.25
N ALA A 24 7.75 -9.46 16.42
CA ALA A 24 7.32 -10.14 17.63
C ALA A 24 5.85 -9.76 17.88
N ARG A 25 5.03 -10.76 18.21
CA ARG A 25 3.56 -10.73 18.34
C ARG A 25 2.99 -9.63 19.27
N ASP A 26 3.79 -8.77 19.87
CA ASP A 26 3.33 -7.86 20.91
C ASP A 26 4.16 -6.55 21.04
N ARG A 27 4.16 -5.70 20.01
CA ARG A 27 4.90 -4.40 20.02
C ARG A 27 4.16 -3.21 19.40
N TRP A 28 2.83 -3.19 19.45
CA TRP A 28 2.07 -2.07 18.88
C TRP A 28 2.24 -0.76 19.66
N THR A 29 2.43 -0.85 20.99
CA THR A 29 2.51 0.32 21.88
C THR A 29 3.92 0.62 22.40
N ARG A 30 4.93 -0.20 22.06
CA ARG A 30 6.32 -0.03 22.52
C ARG A 30 7.36 -0.24 21.41
N THR A 31 8.49 0.45 21.50
CA THR A 31 9.63 0.27 20.59
C THR A 31 10.38 -1.05 20.85
N ARG A 32 11.38 -1.38 20.02
CA ARG A 32 12.25 -2.55 20.29
C ARG A 32 12.97 -2.42 21.63
N ASN A 33 13.30 -1.20 22.03
CA ASN A 33 14.02 -0.85 23.26
C ASN A 33 13.10 -0.70 24.49
N GLY A 34 11.77 -0.83 24.33
CA GLY A 34 10.80 -0.76 25.42
C GLY A 34 10.17 0.63 25.64
N ASP A 35 10.66 1.65 24.94
CA ASP A 35 10.12 3.01 25.00
C ASP A 35 8.66 3.06 24.50
N PRO A 36 7.81 3.95 25.02
CA PRO A 36 6.47 4.16 24.48
C PRO A 36 6.50 4.57 23.01
N ARG A 37 5.64 3.96 22.19
CA ARG A 37 5.41 4.36 20.79
C ARG A 37 4.16 5.24 20.71
N GLY A 38 4.20 6.31 19.93
CA GLY A 38 3.00 7.05 19.56
C GLY A 38 2.06 6.16 18.74
N TYR A 39 0.80 6.05 19.16
CA TYR A 39 -0.23 5.29 18.47
C TYR A 39 -1.47 6.14 18.27
N ILE A 40 -2.32 5.71 17.35
CA ILE A 40 -3.65 6.28 17.14
C ILE A 40 -4.62 5.25 17.70
N ASP A 41 -5.45 5.67 18.66
CA ASP A 41 -6.54 4.86 19.18
C ASP A 41 -7.76 5.06 18.27
N ALA A 42 -7.82 4.26 17.20
CA ALA A 42 -8.88 4.37 16.21
C ALA A 42 -10.17 3.73 16.76
N ASP A 43 -11.29 4.46 16.66
CA ASP A 43 -12.60 4.00 17.15
C ASP A 43 -13.20 2.90 16.25
N ARG A 44 -13.39 3.19 14.96
CA ARG A 44 -13.97 2.24 13.98
C ARG A 44 -13.41 2.43 12.58
N LEU A 45 -13.43 1.37 11.78
CA LEU A 45 -13.11 1.43 10.35
C LEU A 45 -14.34 1.98 9.61
N LYS A 46 -14.31 3.22 9.12
CA LYS A 46 -15.42 3.79 8.33
C LYS A 46 -15.31 3.45 6.85
N GLU A 47 -14.10 3.55 6.30
CA GLU A 47 -13.85 3.38 4.88
C GLU A 47 -12.56 2.57 4.68
N LEU A 48 -12.59 1.62 3.76
CA LEU A 48 -11.43 0.85 3.35
C LEU A 48 -11.06 1.16 1.89
N TRP A 49 -9.85 1.67 1.69
CA TRP A 49 -9.28 1.93 0.37
C TRP A 49 -8.44 0.73 -0.07
N ILE A 50 -8.78 0.15 -1.22
CA ILE A 50 -8.14 -1.05 -1.76
C ILE A 50 -7.38 -0.67 -3.04
N HIS A 51 -6.06 -0.78 -2.99
CA HIS A 51 -5.20 -0.66 -4.16
C HIS A 51 -5.15 -2.00 -4.91
N THR A 52 -5.82 -2.09 -6.06
CA THR A 52 -6.01 -3.34 -6.81
C THR A 52 -4.79 -3.75 -7.64
N GLY A 53 -3.78 -2.89 -7.81
CA GLY A 53 -2.56 -3.16 -8.57
C GLY A 53 -1.88 -1.88 -9.03
N THR A 54 -0.84 -1.98 -9.88
CA THR A 54 -0.19 -0.80 -10.50
C THR A 54 -0.45 -0.65 -12.00
N ALA A 55 -1.08 -1.63 -12.65
CA ALA A 55 -1.35 -1.58 -14.08
C ALA A 55 -2.37 -0.50 -14.44
N CYS A 56 -2.01 0.43 -15.33
CA CYS A 56 -2.90 1.50 -15.79
C CYS A 56 -2.84 1.62 -17.32
N ASN A 57 -3.93 2.01 -17.96
CA ASN A 57 -3.98 2.29 -19.40
C ASN A 57 -3.54 3.72 -19.76
N LEU A 58 -3.32 4.58 -18.76
CA LEU A 58 -2.84 5.96 -18.91
C LEU A 58 -1.47 6.13 -18.24
N ALA A 59 -0.77 7.21 -18.59
CA ALA A 59 0.53 7.59 -18.03
C ALA A 59 0.52 9.07 -17.62
N CYS A 60 -0.29 9.42 -16.62
CA CYS A 60 -0.48 10.80 -16.19
C CYS A 60 0.81 11.37 -15.56
N PRO A 61 1.27 12.58 -15.94
CA PRO A 61 2.51 13.17 -15.39
C PRO A 61 2.41 13.55 -13.91
N PHE A 62 1.21 13.47 -13.33
CA PHE A 62 0.89 13.76 -11.93
C PHE A 62 0.39 12.52 -11.16
N CYS A 63 0.58 11.31 -11.69
CA CYS A 63 0.19 10.08 -10.99
C CYS A 63 1.08 9.87 -9.75
N LEU A 64 0.49 9.86 -8.56
CA LEU A 64 1.22 9.65 -7.30
C LEU A 64 1.93 8.28 -7.26
N GLU A 65 1.25 7.22 -7.72
CA GLU A 65 1.81 5.87 -7.76
C GLU A 65 2.81 5.69 -8.91
N GLY A 66 2.77 6.56 -9.92
CA GLY A 66 3.57 6.43 -11.14
C GLY A 66 3.13 5.27 -12.04
N SER A 67 1.89 4.81 -11.92
CA SER A 67 1.32 3.75 -12.76
C SER A 67 1.29 4.13 -14.24
N HIS A 68 1.52 3.15 -15.10
CA HIS A 68 1.55 3.33 -16.56
C HIS A 68 1.23 2.01 -17.29
N PRO A 69 1.05 2.04 -18.63
CA PRO A 69 0.89 0.82 -19.43
C PRO A 69 2.08 -0.12 -19.25
N GLY A 70 1.79 -1.39 -18.94
CA GLY A 70 2.81 -2.40 -18.70
C GLY A 70 3.43 -2.38 -17.28
N ASP A 71 2.96 -1.53 -16.38
CA ASP A 71 3.38 -1.55 -14.97
C ASP A 71 2.77 -2.75 -14.24
N GLY A 72 3.61 -3.69 -13.82
CA GLY A 72 3.23 -4.89 -13.07
C GLY A 72 3.91 -5.01 -11.71
N ARG A 73 4.39 -3.89 -11.12
CA ARG A 73 5.08 -3.88 -9.82
C ARG A 73 4.21 -4.48 -8.72
N ILE A 74 2.93 -4.08 -8.67
CA ILE A 74 1.92 -4.71 -7.82
C ILE A 74 0.99 -5.51 -8.74
N PRO A 75 0.95 -6.85 -8.60
CA PRO A 75 0.08 -7.69 -9.40
C PRO A 75 -1.38 -7.28 -9.28
N GLY A 76 -2.13 -7.45 -10.38
CA GLY A 76 -3.58 -7.26 -10.36
C GLY A 76 -4.26 -8.20 -9.37
N MET A 77 -5.05 -7.62 -8.47
CA MET A 77 -5.79 -8.30 -7.42
C MET A 77 -6.89 -9.20 -7.99
N LYS A 78 -7.02 -10.39 -7.42
CA LYS A 78 -8.12 -11.31 -7.73
C LYS A 78 -9.18 -11.26 -6.64
N LEU A 79 -10.39 -11.72 -6.96
CA LEU A 79 -11.47 -11.86 -5.98
C LEU A 79 -11.04 -12.71 -4.78
N LEU A 80 -10.32 -13.81 -5.01
CA LEU A 80 -9.84 -14.68 -3.93
C LEU A 80 -8.88 -13.97 -2.98
N ASP A 81 -8.11 -12.99 -3.47
CA ASP A 81 -7.14 -12.25 -2.66
C ASP A 81 -7.86 -11.26 -1.72
N VAL A 82 -8.90 -10.59 -2.22
CA VAL A 82 -9.58 -9.50 -1.49
C VAL A 82 -10.74 -9.97 -0.62
N LYS A 83 -11.41 -11.06 -1.00
CA LYS A 83 -12.57 -11.62 -0.30
C LYS A 83 -12.38 -11.78 1.22
N PRO A 84 -11.29 -12.35 1.75
CA PRO A 84 -11.12 -12.47 3.21
C PRO A 84 -11.05 -11.10 3.91
N PHE A 85 -10.44 -10.10 3.28
CA PHE A 85 -10.31 -8.76 3.85
C PHE A 85 -11.61 -7.94 3.79
N ILE A 86 -12.45 -8.20 2.79
CA ILE A 86 -13.81 -7.63 2.76
C ILE A 86 -14.60 -8.11 3.97
N HIS A 87 -14.54 -9.42 4.29
CA HIS A 87 -15.22 -9.96 5.47
C HIS A 87 -14.65 -9.39 6.78
N GLU A 88 -13.32 -9.36 6.93
CA GLU A 88 -12.68 -8.76 8.11
C GLU A 88 -13.10 -7.29 8.29
N ALA A 89 -13.16 -6.51 7.21
CA ALA A 89 -13.59 -5.12 7.26
C ALA A 89 -15.08 -4.97 7.64
N ILE A 90 -15.94 -5.86 7.17
CA ILE A 90 -17.36 -5.92 7.57
C ILE A 90 -17.47 -6.20 9.06
N ASP A 91 -16.72 -7.16 9.59
CA ASP A 91 -16.69 -7.48 11.02
C ASP A 91 -16.16 -6.31 11.86
N MET A 92 -15.32 -5.44 11.27
CA MET A 92 -14.84 -4.18 11.86
C MET A 92 -15.79 -2.98 11.70
N GLY A 93 -16.94 -3.17 11.05
CA GLY A 93 -17.97 -2.15 10.89
C GLY A 93 -17.73 -1.14 9.75
N VAL A 94 -17.03 -1.56 8.69
CA VAL A 94 -16.82 -0.73 7.48
C VAL A 94 -18.15 -0.29 6.85
N GLU A 95 -18.19 0.96 6.40
CA GLU A 95 -19.37 1.57 5.78
C GLU A 95 -19.17 1.81 4.27
N GLN A 96 -17.92 1.85 3.79
CA GLN A 96 -17.58 2.11 2.40
C GLN A 96 -16.31 1.38 1.94
N PHE A 97 -16.37 0.80 0.74
CA PHE A 97 -15.20 0.30 0.02
C PHE A 97 -14.86 1.26 -1.14
N SER A 98 -13.60 1.66 -1.21
CA SER A 98 -13.07 2.53 -2.27
C SER A 98 -11.95 1.80 -3.02
N PHE A 99 -12.21 1.39 -4.27
CA PHE A 99 -11.22 0.70 -5.10
C PHE A 99 -10.41 1.70 -5.93
N THR A 100 -9.10 1.50 -5.95
CA THR A 100 -8.11 2.36 -6.64
C THR A 100 -6.92 1.52 -7.10
N GLY A 101 -5.88 2.13 -7.66
CA GLY A 101 -4.62 1.47 -7.99
C GLY A 101 -4.53 1.04 -9.45
N GLY A 102 -3.46 1.49 -10.10
CA GLY A 102 -3.46 1.62 -11.55
C GLY A 102 -4.82 2.13 -12.03
N GLU A 103 -5.35 1.54 -13.09
CA GLU A 103 -6.76 1.66 -13.44
C GLU A 103 -7.46 0.34 -13.08
N PRO A 104 -8.37 0.30 -12.08
CA PRO A 104 -9.02 -0.94 -11.66
C PRO A 104 -9.68 -1.71 -12.80
N PHE A 105 -10.27 -1.02 -13.78
CA PHE A 105 -10.93 -1.67 -14.92
C PHE A 105 -9.96 -2.31 -15.93
N VAL A 106 -8.65 -2.13 -15.80
CA VAL A 106 -7.64 -2.90 -16.55
C VAL A 106 -7.49 -4.32 -15.99
N ILE A 107 -7.87 -4.54 -14.72
CA ILE A 107 -7.82 -5.85 -14.07
C ILE A 107 -9.09 -6.62 -14.42
N ARG A 108 -8.95 -7.69 -15.21
CA ARG A 108 -10.10 -8.48 -15.70
C ARG A 108 -11.01 -9.01 -14.59
N ASP A 109 -10.45 -9.34 -13.43
CA ASP A 109 -11.19 -9.89 -12.30
C ASP A 109 -11.89 -8.81 -11.45
N PHE A 110 -11.63 -7.52 -11.71
CA PHE A 110 -12.20 -6.42 -10.94
C PHE A 110 -13.73 -6.37 -10.99
N VAL A 111 -14.34 -6.76 -12.11
CA VAL A 111 -15.81 -6.83 -12.21
C VAL A 111 -16.39 -7.84 -11.22
N ASN A 112 -15.70 -8.96 -10.99
CA ASN A 112 -16.12 -9.95 -9.98
C ASN A 112 -15.90 -9.42 -8.55
N ILE A 113 -14.88 -8.60 -8.33
CA ILE A 113 -14.65 -7.91 -7.05
C ILE A 113 -15.78 -6.91 -6.77
N LEU A 114 -16.15 -6.10 -7.76
CA LEU A 114 -17.23 -5.13 -7.64
C LEU A 114 -18.58 -5.79 -7.38
N ASP A 115 -18.92 -6.84 -8.13
CA ASP A 115 -20.15 -7.61 -7.91
C ASP A 115 -20.20 -8.19 -6.50
N TYR A 116 -19.08 -8.77 -6.04
CA TYR A 116 -18.99 -9.35 -4.70
C TYR A 116 -19.08 -8.33 -3.56
N ALA A 117 -18.56 -7.12 -3.77
CA ALA A 117 -18.49 -6.07 -2.75
C ALA A 117 -19.70 -5.12 -2.76
N SER A 118 -20.67 -5.34 -3.65
CA SER A 118 -21.86 -4.50 -3.81
C SER A 118 -23.00 -4.80 -2.83
#